data_AF-A0A1M3QJW3-F1
#
_entry.id   AF-A0A1M3QJW3-F1
#
_cell.length_a   1.000
_cell.length_b   1.000
_cell.length_c   1.000
_cell.angle_alpha   90.00
_cell.angle_beta   90.00
_cell.angle_gamma   90.00
#
_symmetry.space_group_name_H-M   'P 1'
#
loop_
_entity.id
_entity.type
_entity.pdbx_description
1 polymer ?
#
loop_
_entity_poly.entity_id
_entity_poly.type
_entity_poly.pdbx_seq_one_letter_code
_entity_poly.pdbx_strand_id
1 'polypeptide(L)'
;MSAIPFQALAQDALSTRTQLTHATLMDGRGRADVDFSAYALPANASAPGETFEGTLHVSGKVGTRTIHLEPGFLSRTQVAAARTFPDDFDYDFVQDGDVLLPVRRGYIVTSHPYWDVVLEPGRVWSEPGDRGYSRAALPFALVQKHMNCTHYGVMTFLFKRGGAISHAAVQIGSETCKYFKLDMWGMLDAHYSPHPVANRDAVIAAYRQNQARRLPERPIAQLAVDYPGTDPAKLAIGESHARTLYGLVVDGVNYVSSCPTRHGDYSYCGVLPFPSYSTAKSAEAALALMAMEQRHPGTTELKVNEFAPASGCNAESWDGVTFRDLLDMTTGHCDSTAYMADEDAPKVQRFFYATTEPQKAAFSCSAYPLRARPGTTWVYHTSDTFLLGDALNRYLRRLPGEAHADIFRDVVDADIYKPLDLSATARVTRRTADAAAQPFFGYGLQFNRDDMARLALFIGQDHGRIGGRQILDPGLLDLAMQRIDGQRGSVVTSYPEFRYQLGFWARNVASIAGCASPAWVPFMSGFGGISVVMYPNGVVYYNVSDSGTATAFDWGPSAPVARAIRDYCH
;
A
#
# COMPACT_ATOMS: atom_id res chain seq x y z
N MET A 1 16.95 30.60 -2.13
CA MET A 1 16.59 31.48 -3.26
C MET A 1 17.64 31.32 -4.36
N SER A 2 17.26 30.67 -5.45
CA SER A 2 17.77 30.90 -6.80
C SER A 2 16.81 30.20 -7.74
N ALA A 3 16.00 31.00 -8.43
CA ALA A 3 15.03 30.55 -9.40
C ALA A 3 15.76 30.05 -10.65
N ILE A 4 15.32 28.90 -11.18
CA ILE A 4 15.71 28.44 -12.50
C ILE A 4 14.98 29.34 -13.52
N PRO A 5 15.67 29.90 -14.53
CA PRO A 5 15.02 30.80 -15.49
C PRO A 5 14.08 30.02 -16.41
N PHE A 6 12.87 30.52 -16.57
CA PHE A 6 11.94 30.12 -17.62
C PHE A 6 12.58 30.40 -18.99
N GLN A 7 12.97 29.35 -19.70
CA GLN A 7 13.24 29.46 -21.14
C GLN A 7 11.89 29.61 -21.85
N ALA A 8 11.70 30.74 -22.52
CA ALA A 8 10.57 31.00 -23.40
C ALA A 8 10.61 30.02 -24.57
N LEU A 9 9.82 28.94 -24.49
CA LEU A 9 9.48 28.11 -25.63
C LEU A 9 8.41 28.83 -26.45
N ALA A 10 8.55 28.73 -27.77
CA ALA A 10 7.68 29.33 -28.75
C ALA A 10 6.20 29.05 -28.45
N GLN A 11 5.34 30.04 -28.72
CA GLN A 11 3.89 29.91 -28.71
C GLN A 11 3.43 28.94 -29.82
N ASP A 12 3.67 27.64 -29.63
CA ASP A 12 2.93 26.63 -30.35
C ASP A 12 1.49 26.70 -29.84
N ALA A 13 0.55 26.88 -30.78
CA ALA A 13 -0.86 27.03 -30.52
C ALA A 13 -1.31 26.01 -29.47
N LEU A 14 -1.90 26.51 -28.37
CA LEU A 14 -2.46 25.67 -27.31
C LEU A 14 -3.34 24.60 -27.96
N SER A 15 -2.91 23.33 -27.92
CA SER A 15 -3.76 22.22 -28.33
C SER A 15 -5.03 22.30 -27.50
N THR A 16 -6.13 22.69 -28.12
CA THR A 16 -7.41 22.85 -27.45
C THR A 16 -7.84 21.48 -26.91
N ARG A 17 -8.15 21.40 -25.61
CA ARG A 17 -8.67 20.19 -24.98
C ARG A 17 -9.89 19.67 -25.75
N THR A 18 -9.83 18.42 -26.19
CA THR A 18 -10.90 17.76 -26.97
C THR A 18 -11.76 16.82 -26.12
N GLN A 19 -11.23 16.33 -25.00
CA GLN A 19 -11.91 15.43 -24.07
C GLN A 19 -12.13 16.11 -22.72
N LEU A 20 -13.28 15.84 -22.08
CA LEU A 20 -13.67 16.45 -20.80
C LEU A 20 -13.64 17.99 -20.86
N THR A 21 -14.10 18.54 -21.99
CA THR A 21 -14.17 20.00 -22.23
C THR A 21 -15.09 20.70 -21.23
N HIS A 22 -15.00 22.03 -21.15
CA HIS A 22 -15.94 22.83 -20.36
C HIS A 22 -17.41 22.49 -20.67
N ALA A 23 -17.79 22.41 -21.95
CA ALA A 23 -19.17 22.09 -22.33
C ALA A 23 -19.58 20.69 -21.82
N THR A 24 -18.70 19.69 -22.01
CA THR A 24 -18.93 18.32 -21.54
C THR A 24 -19.19 18.25 -20.03
N LEU A 25 -18.37 18.95 -19.23
CA LEU A 25 -18.47 18.95 -17.77
C LEU A 25 -19.66 19.77 -17.26
N MET A 26 -20.00 20.88 -17.93
CA MET A 26 -21.15 21.70 -17.54
C MET A 26 -22.49 21.04 -17.91
N ASP A 27 -22.56 20.37 -19.06
CA ASP A 27 -23.79 19.73 -19.51
C ASP A 27 -24.05 18.39 -18.80
N GLY A 28 -23.03 17.80 -18.17
CA GLY A 28 -23.09 16.46 -17.57
C GLY A 28 -23.26 15.35 -18.61
N ARG A 29 -22.96 15.63 -19.88
CA ARG A 29 -23.17 14.71 -21.01
C ARG A 29 -21.85 14.09 -21.44
N GLY A 30 -21.60 12.87 -20.98
CA GLY A 30 -20.48 12.03 -21.42
C GLY A 30 -20.69 10.62 -20.91
N ARG A 31 -20.62 9.63 -21.81
CA ARG A 31 -21.01 8.23 -21.51
C ARG A 31 -19.91 7.20 -21.78
N ALA A 32 -18.71 7.61 -22.14
CA ALA A 32 -17.62 6.71 -22.45
C ALA A 32 -16.40 7.02 -21.58
N ASP A 33 -15.67 5.96 -21.29
CA ASP A 33 -14.29 5.97 -20.85
C ASP A 33 -13.40 6.72 -21.86
N VAL A 34 -12.38 7.42 -21.34
CA VAL A 34 -11.38 8.19 -22.10
C VAL A 34 -9.97 7.82 -21.66
N ASP A 35 -8.96 8.19 -22.43
CA ASP A 35 -7.57 8.02 -21.99
C ASP A 35 -7.29 8.85 -20.72
N PHE A 36 -6.52 8.31 -19.77
CA PHE A 36 -6.22 8.99 -18.51
C PHE A 36 -5.48 10.31 -18.71
N SER A 37 -4.78 10.53 -19.82
CA SER A 37 -4.21 11.84 -20.18
C SER A 37 -5.25 12.96 -20.22
N ALA A 38 -6.55 12.67 -20.43
CA ALA A 38 -7.63 13.64 -20.31
C ALA A 38 -7.82 14.18 -18.88
N TYR A 39 -7.34 13.47 -17.86
CA TYR A 39 -7.37 13.89 -16.46
C TYR A 39 -6.05 14.54 -16.01
N ALA A 40 -5.01 14.49 -16.84
CA ALA A 40 -3.69 15.04 -16.50
C ALA A 40 -3.65 16.57 -16.63
N LEU A 41 -2.75 17.18 -15.86
CA LEU A 41 -2.30 18.55 -16.04
C LEU A 41 -1.56 18.66 -17.39
N PRO A 42 -2.06 19.45 -18.37
CA PRO A 42 -1.35 19.63 -19.63
C PRO A 42 -0.04 20.41 -19.47
N ALA A 43 0.94 20.13 -20.32
CA ALA A 43 2.25 20.80 -20.29
C ALA A 43 2.17 22.33 -20.48
N ASN A 44 1.13 22.83 -21.14
CA ASN A 44 0.88 24.24 -21.43
C ASN A 44 -0.19 24.87 -20.52
N ALA A 45 -0.54 24.20 -19.41
CA ALA A 45 -1.48 24.75 -18.44
C ALA A 45 -0.93 26.01 -17.76
N SER A 46 -1.83 26.95 -17.48
CA SER A 46 -1.49 28.13 -16.67
C SER A 46 -1.73 27.86 -15.19
N ALA A 47 -1.07 28.63 -14.33
CA ALA A 47 -1.36 28.64 -12.90
C ALA A 47 -2.86 28.87 -12.65
N PRO A 48 -3.46 28.22 -11.62
CA PRO A 48 -4.88 28.32 -11.37
C PRO A 48 -5.29 29.75 -11.01
N GLY A 49 -6.31 30.27 -11.69
CA GLY A 49 -6.91 31.59 -11.40
C GLY A 49 -7.86 31.59 -10.20
N GLU A 50 -8.28 30.41 -9.74
CA GLU A 50 -9.16 30.21 -8.60
C GLU A 50 -8.46 29.38 -7.52
N THR A 51 -8.99 29.43 -6.30
CA THR A 51 -8.47 28.65 -5.16
C THR A 51 -9.59 27.81 -4.59
N PHE A 52 -9.34 26.51 -4.44
CA PHE A 52 -10.25 25.57 -3.80
C PHE A 52 -9.93 25.46 -2.30
N GLU A 53 -10.87 25.88 -1.46
CA GLU A 53 -10.87 25.64 -0.03
C GLU A 53 -12.30 25.37 0.43
N GLY A 54 -12.54 24.22 1.05
CA GLY A 54 -13.85 23.81 1.56
C GLY A 54 -14.22 22.39 1.14
N THR A 55 -15.52 22.08 1.21
CA THR A 55 -16.03 20.72 1.00
C THR A 55 -16.42 20.46 -0.45
N LEU A 56 -16.00 19.31 -0.99
CA LEU A 56 -16.51 18.74 -2.23
C LEU A 56 -17.42 17.55 -1.90
N HIS A 57 -18.69 17.68 -2.28
CA HIS A 57 -19.64 16.57 -2.28
C HIS A 57 -19.84 16.06 -3.71
N VAL A 58 -19.79 14.73 -3.90
CA VAL A 58 -20.01 14.07 -5.21
C VAL A 58 -20.97 12.90 -5.04
N SER A 59 -21.97 12.79 -5.90
CA SER A 59 -22.91 11.66 -5.87
C SER A 59 -23.52 11.38 -7.24
N GLY A 60 -24.13 10.21 -7.39
CA GLY A 60 -24.87 9.85 -8.60
C GLY A 60 -24.48 8.51 -9.20
N LYS A 61 -24.96 8.27 -10.41
CA LYS A 61 -24.84 6.96 -11.07
C LYS A 61 -23.64 6.90 -12.00
N VAL A 62 -22.97 5.74 -11.95
CA VAL A 62 -21.85 5.39 -12.83
C VAL A 62 -22.23 4.30 -13.82
N GLY A 63 -21.60 4.30 -14.99
CA GLY A 63 -21.49 3.14 -15.85
C GLY A 63 -20.38 2.23 -15.36
N THR A 64 -20.53 0.92 -15.55
CA THR A 64 -19.49 -0.06 -15.22
C THR A 64 -19.36 -1.13 -16.28
N ARG A 65 -18.16 -1.70 -16.40
CA ARG A 65 -17.86 -2.87 -17.22
C ARG A 65 -17.02 -3.83 -16.38
N THR A 66 -17.57 -4.99 -16.03
CA THR A 66 -16.81 -6.04 -15.36
C THR A 66 -15.83 -6.66 -16.37
N ILE A 67 -14.54 -6.62 -16.06
CA ILE A 67 -13.46 -7.18 -16.87
C ILE A 67 -13.16 -8.61 -16.42
N HIS A 68 -13.11 -8.84 -15.11
CA HIS A 68 -12.86 -10.14 -14.53
C HIS A 68 -13.61 -10.30 -13.20
N LEU A 69 -14.12 -11.50 -12.96
CA LEU A 69 -14.71 -11.92 -11.70
C LEU A 69 -14.35 -13.40 -11.47
N GLU A 70 -13.51 -13.66 -10.47
CA GLU A 70 -13.13 -15.01 -10.10
C GLU A 70 -14.34 -15.73 -9.47
N PRO A 71 -14.77 -16.89 -9.99
CA PRO A 71 -15.92 -17.60 -9.44
C PRO A 71 -15.77 -17.93 -7.95
N GLY A 72 -16.81 -17.65 -7.17
CA GLY A 72 -16.85 -18.00 -5.75
C GLY A 72 -16.17 -16.99 -4.79
N PHE A 73 -15.43 -16.00 -5.30
CA PHE A 73 -14.81 -14.98 -4.45
C PHE A 73 -15.79 -13.93 -3.93
N LEU A 74 -16.75 -13.52 -4.78
CA LEU A 74 -17.78 -12.54 -4.43
C LEU A 74 -19.17 -13.09 -4.63
N SER A 75 -20.07 -12.77 -3.70
CA SER A 75 -21.49 -13.03 -3.81
C SER A 75 -22.17 -12.12 -4.83
N ARG A 76 -23.37 -12.50 -5.29
CA ARG A 76 -24.16 -11.65 -6.20
C ARG A 76 -24.47 -10.27 -5.60
N THR A 77 -24.71 -10.19 -4.29
CA THR A 77 -25.00 -8.91 -3.61
C THR A 77 -23.76 -8.03 -3.54
N GLN A 78 -22.58 -8.62 -3.29
CA GLN A 78 -21.30 -7.91 -3.35
C GLN A 78 -21.01 -7.37 -4.75
N VAL A 79 -21.19 -8.19 -5.80
CA VAL A 79 -20.98 -7.73 -7.19
C VAL A 79 -21.94 -6.59 -7.57
N ALA A 80 -23.21 -6.67 -7.14
CA ALA A 80 -24.17 -5.59 -7.38
C ALA A 80 -23.76 -4.29 -6.68
N ALA A 81 -23.36 -4.36 -5.42
CA ALA A 81 -22.86 -3.22 -4.66
C ALA A 81 -21.54 -2.65 -5.23
N ALA A 82 -20.64 -3.51 -5.71
CA ALA A 82 -19.37 -3.09 -6.27
C ALA A 82 -19.52 -2.26 -7.57
N ARG A 83 -20.69 -2.34 -8.23
CA ARG A 83 -20.99 -1.59 -9.46
C ARG A 83 -21.54 -0.18 -9.21
N THR A 84 -21.65 0.24 -7.95
CA THR A 84 -22.08 1.59 -7.56
C THR A 84 -20.91 2.40 -7.01
N PHE A 85 -21.08 3.73 -7.00
CA PHE A 85 -20.14 4.67 -6.41
C PHE A 85 -20.64 5.07 -4.99
N PRO A 86 -19.75 5.38 -4.03
CA PRO A 86 -20.16 5.91 -2.73
C PRO A 86 -20.96 7.23 -2.86
N ASP A 87 -22.20 7.24 -2.38
CA ASP A 87 -23.06 8.44 -2.39
C ASP A 87 -22.73 9.42 -1.25
N ASP A 88 -21.89 9.02 -0.29
CA ASP A 88 -21.43 9.81 0.85
C ASP A 88 -20.03 10.39 0.67
N PHE A 89 -19.59 10.57 -0.58
CA PHE A 89 -18.36 11.29 -0.88
C PHE A 89 -18.54 12.75 -0.50
N ASP A 90 -17.99 13.15 0.65
CA ASP A 90 -18.14 14.48 1.23
C ASP A 90 -16.88 14.82 2.03
N TYR A 91 -15.94 15.54 1.40
CA TYR A 91 -14.60 15.74 1.95
C TYR A 91 -14.07 17.15 1.77
N ASP A 92 -13.34 17.62 2.77
CA ASP A 92 -12.66 18.91 2.73
C ASP A 92 -11.34 18.83 1.97
N PHE A 93 -11.08 19.88 1.20
CA PHE A 93 -9.84 20.08 0.47
C PHE A 93 -9.28 21.48 0.73
N VAL A 94 -7.95 21.56 0.66
CA VAL A 94 -7.22 22.83 0.66
C VAL A 94 -6.28 22.86 -0.55
N GLN A 95 -6.06 24.03 -1.11
CA GLN A 95 -5.14 24.21 -2.23
C GLN A 95 -3.82 24.84 -1.78
N ASP A 96 -2.71 24.29 -2.28
CA ASP A 96 -1.37 24.85 -2.17
C ASP A 96 -0.77 25.02 -3.57
N GLY A 97 -0.78 26.25 -4.10
CA GLY A 97 -0.36 26.52 -5.47
C GLY A 97 -1.23 25.76 -6.48
N ASP A 98 -0.61 24.83 -7.21
CA ASP A 98 -1.24 23.95 -8.20
C ASP A 98 -1.63 22.58 -7.63
N VAL A 99 -1.52 22.36 -6.31
CA VAL A 99 -1.84 21.08 -5.66
C VAL A 99 -3.17 21.18 -4.90
N LEU A 100 -4.08 20.24 -5.16
CA LEU A 100 -5.31 20.05 -4.38
C LEU A 100 -5.08 18.97 -3.32
N LEU A 101 -5.20 19.32 -2.04
CA LEU A 101 -4.90 18.44 -0.92
C LEU A 101 -6.18 18.03 -0.19
N PRO A 102 -6.55 16.73 -0.18
CA PRO A 102 -7.57 16.23 0.73
C PRO A 102 -7.09 16.40 2.18
N VAL A 103 -7.97 16.90 3.05
CA VAL A 103 -7.67 17.07 4.48
C VAL A 103 -7.58 15.71 5.18
N ARG A 104 -8.42 14.76 4.78
CA ARG A 104 -8.39 13.37 5.23
C ARG A 104 -7.70 12.50 4.18
N ARG A 105 -6.61 11.84 4.57
CA ARG A 105 -5.81 10.94 3.72
C ARG A 105 -5.59 9.60 4.41
N GLY A 106 -5.20 8.60 3.62
CA GLY A 106 -5.21 7.20 4.03
C GLY A 106 -6.57 6.56 3.86
N TYR A 107 -6.74 5.41 4.52
CA TYR A 107 -7.97 4.64 4.43
C TYR A 107 -9.14 5.36 5.12
N ILE A 108 -10.19 5.66 4.35
CA ILE A 108 -11.40 6.35 4.82
C ILE A 108 -12.57 5.38 4.75
N VAL A 109 -13.11 5.02 5.91
CA VAL A 109 -14.31 4.20 6.01
C VAL A 109 -15.52 5.00 5.51
N THR A 110 -16.30 4.41 4.61
CA THR A 110 -17.58 4.98 4.14
C THR A 110 -18.77 4.14 4.58
N SER A 111 -19.97 4.67 4.40
CA SER A 111 -21.24 3.95 4.57
C SER A 111 -21.59 3.03 3.40
N HIS A 112 -20.91 3.15 2.25
CA HIS A 112 -21.16 2.32 1.08
C HIS A 112 -21.02 0.83 1.41
N PRO A 113 -21.92 -0.08 0.97
CA PRO A 113 -21.90 -1.48 1.39
C PRO A 113 -20.65 -2.28 0.96
N TYR A 114 -19.87 -1.78 0.01
CA TYR A 114 -18.72 -2.52 -0.55
C TYR A 114 -17.40 -1.74 -0.58
N TRP A 115 -17.45 -0.40 -0.61
CA TRP A 115 -16.29 0.44 -0.91
C TRP A 115 -15.93 1.29 0.29
N ASP A 116 -14.66 1.40 0.56
CA ASP A 116 -14.04 2.50 1.29
C ASP A 116 -13.23 3.34 0.31
N VAL A 117 -12.79 4.53 0.72
CA VAL A 117 -12.11 5.46 -0.18
C VAL A 117 -10.70 5.75 0.32
N VAL A 118 -9.77 5.94 -0.61
CA VAL A 118 -8.48 6.59 -0.36
C VAL A 118 -8.40 7.82 -1.26
N LEU A 119 -8.03 8.96 -0.70
CA LEU A 119 -7.85 10.21 -1.43
C LEU A 119 -6.38 10.61 -1.43
N GLU A 120 -5.91 11.07 -2.59
CA GLU A 120 -4.52 11.45 -2.79
C GLU A 120 -4.39 12.87 -3.37
N PRO A 121 -3.24 13.55 -3.19
CA PRO A 121 -3.03 14.89 -3.72
C PRO A 121 -3.26 14.98 -5.23
N GLY A 122 -4.16 15.88 -5.62
CA GLY A 122 -4.51 16.19 -7.00
C GLY A 122 -3.71 17.34 -7.60
N ARG A 123 -4.21 17.88 -8.71
CA ARG A 123 -3.70 19.11 -9.34
C ARG A 123 -4.82 20.09 -9.64
N VAL A 124 -4.47 21.38 -9.65
CA VAL A 124 -5.35 22.49 -10.01
C VAL A 124 -4.64 23.39 -11.01
N TRP A 125 -5.34 23.77 -12.07
CA TRP A 125 -4.78 24.64 -13.11
C TRP A 125 -5.86 25.43 -13.84
N SER A 126 -5.44 26.29 -14.77
CA SER A 126 -6.34 26.99 -15.68
C SER A 126 -5.99 26.71 -17.13
N GLU A 127 -7.04 26.59 -17.95
CA GLU A 127 -6.94 26.46 -19.39
C GLU A 127 -7.84 27.50 -20.08
N PRO A 128 -7.44 28.04 -21.25
CA PRO A 128 -8.25 29.02 -21.98
C PRO A 128 -9.66 28.51 -22.34
N GLY A 129 -9.81 27.21 -22.58
CA GLY A 129 -11.07 26.57 -22.92
C GLY A 129 -12.08 26.50 -21.75
N ASP A 130 -11.64 26.72 -20.52
CA ASP A 130 -12.45 26.57 -19.30
C ASP A 130 -13.18 27.87 -18.89
N ARG A 131 -13.18 28.90 -19.75
CA ARG A 131 -14.03 30.10 -19.64
C ARG A 131 -13.98 30.80 -18.27
N GLY A 132 -12.78 30.89 -17.70
CA GLY A 132 -12.53 31.54 -16.41
C GLY A 132 -12.85 30.67 -15.19
N TYR A 133 -13.10 29.37 -15.37
CA TYR A 133 -13.02 28.39 -14.28
C TYR A 133 -11.58 27.90 -14.12
N SER A 134 -11.21 27.48 -12.91
CA SER A 134 -10.07 26.57 -12.74
C SER A 134 -10.54 25.13 -12.81
N ARG A 135 -9.66 24.26 -13.30
CA ARG A 135 -9.87 22.82 -13.36
C ARG A 135 -9.10 22.16 -12.24
N ALA A 136 -9.75 21.21 -11.59
CA ALA A 136 -9.10 20.30 -10.66
C ALA A 136 -9.16 18.87 -11.19
N ALA A 137 -8.15 18.08 -10.89
CA ALA A 137 -8.22 16.64 -11.01
C ALA A 137 -7.65 15.98 -9.75
N LEU A 138 -8.40 15.02 -9.21
CA LEU A 138 -8.18 14.39 -7.93
C LEU A 138 -8.08 12.86 -8.11
N PRO A 139 -6.92 12.26 -7.84
CA PRO A 139 -6.79 10.81 -7.75
C PRO A 139 -7.50 10.27 -6.50
N PHE A 140 -8.21 9.16 -6.68
CA PHE A 140 -8.83 8.41 -5.60
C PHE A 140 -8.68 6.91 -5.85
N ALA A 141 -8.91 6.12 -4.81
CA ALA A 141 -9.08 4.68 -4.95
C ALA A 141 -10.32 4.20 -4.20
N LEU A 142 -11.04 3.25 -4.80
CA LEU A 142 -12.09 2.48 -4.11
C LEU A 142 -11.47 1.19 -3.58
N VAL A 143 -11.58 0.99 -2.26
CA VAL A 143 -10.98 -0.14 -1.55
C VAL A 143 -12.10 -1.05 -1.08
N GLN A 144 -12.06 -2.33 -1.44
CA GLN A 144 -13.03 -3.30 -1.00
C GLN A 144 -13.00 -3.43 0.52
N LYS A 145 -14.16 -3.34 1.14
CA LYS A 145 -14.36 -3.70 2.54
C LYS A 145 -13.84 -5.12 2.80
N HIS A 146 -13.09 -5.24 3.88
CA HIS A 146 -12.52 -6.45 4.49
C HIS A 146 -11.34 -7.13 3.79
N MET A 147 -11.07 -6.88 2.49
CA MET A 147 -10.05 -7.64 1.74
C MET A 147 -9.06 -6.82 0.88
N ASN A 148 -9.04 -5.48 0.96
CA ASN A 148 -8.01 -4.60 0.36
C ASN A 148 -7.89 -4.56 -1.17
N CYS A 149 -8.74 -5.27 -1.92
CA CYS A 149 -8.87 -5.10 -3.37
C CYS A 149 -9.09 -3.62 -3.69
N THR A 150 -8.16 -3.02 -4.44
CA THR A 150 -8.09 -1.55 -4.60
C THR A 150 -8.18 -1.18 -6.08
N HIS A 151 -9.14 -0.32 -6.42
CA HIS A 151 -9.42 0.16 -7.78
C HIS A 151 -9.05 1.63 -7.92
N TYR A 152 -8.25 1.97 -8.93
CA TYR A 152 -7.67 3.31 -9.09
C TYR A 152 -8.48 4.16 -10.05
N GLY A 153 -8.83 5.35 -9.58
CA GLY A 153 -9.56 6.31 -10.38
C GLY A 153 -9.01 7.73 -10.29
N VAL A 154 -9.51 8.56 -11.19
CA VAL A 154 -9.32 10.00 -11.16
C VAL A 154 -10.68 10.65 -11.38
N MET A 155 -10.93 11.74 -10.68
CA MET A 155 -12.06 12.62 -10.96
C MET A 155 -11.58 14.00 -11.41
N THR A 156 -12.30 14.66 -12.30
CA THR A 156 -12.01 16.05 -12.70
C THR A 156 -13.29 16.88 -12.78
N PHE A 157 -13.17 18.15 -12.40
CA PHE A 157 -14.26 19.12 -12.41
C PHE A 157 -13.71 20.54 -12.60
N LEU A 158 -14.59 21.45 -13.01
CA LEU A 158 -14.33 22.89 -13.08
C LEU A 158 -14.95 23.57 -11.87
N PHE A 159 -14.27 24.58 -11.32
CA PHE A 159 -14.81 25.34 -10.19
C PHE A 159 -14.42 26.82 -10.24
N LYS A 160 -15.14 27.61 -9.44
CA LYS A 160 -14.78 28.98 -9.03
C LYS A 160 -14.83 29.06 -7.50
N ARG A 161 -14.01 29.94 -6.91
CA ARG A 161 -13.93 30.14 -5.45
C ARG A 161 -15.26 30.50 -4.79
N GLY A 162 -16.22 31.03 -5.56
CA GLY A 162 -17.55 31.38 -5.10
C GLY A 162 -18.53 30.21 -4.99
N GLY A 163 -18.09 28.97 -5.18
CA GLY A 163 -18.93 27.75 -5.05
C GLY A 163 -19.53 27.24 -6.36
N ALA A 164 -19.36 27.96 -7.48
CA ALA A 164 -19.78 27.46 -8.78
C ALA A 164 -18.90 26.27 -9.19
N ILE A 165 -19.51 25.16 -9.58
CA ILE A 165 -18.83 23.91 -9.95
C ILE A 165 -19.56 23.24 -11.14
N SER A 166 -18.83 22.49 -11.97
CA SER A 166 -19.39 21.62 -13.01
C SER A 166 -19.80 20.25 -12.43
N HIS A 167 -20.32 19.34 -13.26
CA HIS A 167 -20.31 17.92 -12.90
C HIS A 167 -18.87 17.42 -12.72
N ALA A 168 -18.70 16.34 -11.95
CA ALA A 168 -17.43 15.65 -11.79
C ALA A 168 -17.37 14.44 -12.74
N ALA A 169 -16.46 14.48 -13.72
CA ALA A 169 -16.15 13.29 -14.51
C ALA A 169 -15.31 12.35 -13.66
N VAL A 170 -15.73 11.10 -13.49
CA VAL A 170 -14.99 10.06 -12.75
C VAL A 170 -14.64 8.91 -13.69
N GLN A 171 -13.47 8.30 -13.49
CA GLN A 171 -13.08 7.08 -14.19
C GLN A 171 -12.18 6.19 -13.35
N ILE A 172 -12.41 4.88 -13.41
CA ILE A 172 -11.55 3.79 -12.93
C ILE A 172 -11.22 2.90 -14.12
N GLY A 173 -9.94 2.57 -14.30
CA GLY A 173 -9.45 1.78 -15.44
C GLY A 173 -8.36 0.77 -15.12
N SER A 174 -8.07 0.59 -13.83
CA SER A 174 -7.05 -0.31 -13.32
C SER A 174 -7.30 -0.62 -11.86
N GLU A 175 -6.70 -1.70 -11.38
CA GLU A 175 -6.80 -2.14 -10.00
C GLU A 175 -5.51 -2.88 -9.60
N THR A 176 -5.31 -3.04 -8.30
CA THR A 176 -4.50 -4.13 -7.77
C THR A 176 -5.46 -5.08 -7.08
N CYS A 177 -6.07 -5.97 -7.88
CA CYS A 177 -7.04 -6.94 -7.39
C CYS A 177 -7.16 -8.18 -8.29
N LYS A 178 -6.76 -9.34 -7.75
CA LYS A 178 -6.74 -10.59 -8.50
C LYS A 178 -8.12 -11.05 -8.96
N TYR A 179 -9.09 -11.04 -8.05
CA TYR A 179 -10.36 -11.73 -8.24
C TYR A 179 -11.47 -10.85 -8.81
N PHE A 180 -11.29 -9.52 -8.86
CA PHE A 180 -12.33 -8.62 -9.35
C PHE A 180 -11.73 -7.41 -10.04
N LYS A 181 -12.05 -7.26 -11.33
CA LYS A 181 -11.55 -6.18 -12.19
C LYS A 181 -12.72 -5.51 -12.87
N LEU A 182 -12.76 -4.19 -12.83
CA LEU A 182 -13.84 -3.42 -13.45
C LEU A 182 -13.33 -2.08 -13.99
N ASP A 183 -14.00 -1.62 -15.04
CA ASP A 183 -14.02 -0.20 -15.37
C ASP A 183 -15.26 0.45 -14.78
N MET A 184 -15.11 1.68 -14.34
CA MET A 184 -16.20 2.54 -13.86
C MET A 184 -16.02 3.92 -14.47
N TRP A 185 -17.08 4.55 -14.94
CA TRP A 185 -17.02 5.91 -15.45
C TRP A 185 -18.35 6.64 -15.27
N GLY A 186 -18.33 7.96 -15.18
CA GLY A 186 -19.57 8.73 -15.04
C GLY A 186 -19.37 10.23 -14.99
N MET A 187 -20.46 10.96 -15.20
CA MET A 187 -20.58 12.39 -14.90
C MET A 187 -21.45 12.50 -13.65
N LEU A 188 -20.82 12.68 -12.50
CA LEU A 188 -21.48 12.74 -11.20
C LEU A 188 -21.90 14.18 -10.87
N ASP A 189 -22.98 14.31 -10.12
CA ASP A 189 -23.37 15.60 -9.56
C ASP A 189 -22.33 16.01 -8.53
N ALA A 190 -21.91 17.27 -8.58
CA ALA A 190 -20.90 17.81 -7.68
C ALA A 190 -21.39 19.10 -7.05
N HIS A 191 -21.11 19.26 -5.77
CA HIS A 191 -21.42 20.46 -5.01
C HIS A 191 -20.14 20.93 -4.30
N TYR A 192 -19.80 22.20 -4.49
CA TYR A 192 -18.70 22.85 -3.80
C TYR A 192 -19.26 23.83 -2.76
N SER A 193 -18.92 23.60 -1.50
CA SER A 193 -19.25 24.47 -0.37
C SER A 193 -17.97 25.17 0.10
N PRO A 194 -17.70 26.41 -0.32
CA PRO A 194 -16.51 27.13 0.11
C PRO A 194 -16.59 27.49 1.60
N HIS A 195 -15.56 27.15 2.36
CA HIS A 195 -15.39 27.61 3.74
C HIS A 195 -13.92 27.52 4.15
N PRO A 196 -13.48 28.29 5.16
CA PRO A 196 -12.16 28.09 5.75
C PRO A 196 -12.02 26.70 6.38
N VAL A 197 -10.91 26.01 6.11
CA VAL A 197 -10.60 24.71 6.70
C VAL A 197 -9.68 24.90 7.91
N ALA A 198 -10.12 24.47 9.09
CA ALA A 198 -9.48 24.80 10.38
C ALA A 198 -7.99 24.40 10.47
N ASN A 199 -7.60 23.30 9.84
CA ASN A 199 -6.26 22.71 9.88
C ASN A 199 -5.48 22.85 8.55
N ARG A 200 -5.88 23.81 7.70
CA ARG A 200 -5.27 24.08 6.39
C ARG A 200 -3.74 24.13 6.43
N ASP A 201 -3.17 25.01 7.25
CA ASP A 201 -1.72 25.23 7.25
C ASP A 201 -0.94 23.98 7.68
N ALA A 202 -1.50 23.20 8.62
CA ALA A 202 -0.90 21.94 9.05
C ALA A 202 -0.94 20.87 7.94
N VAL A 203 -2.04 20.78 7.19
CA VAL A 203 -2.16 19.88 6.03
C VAL A 203 -1.14 20.25 4.95
N ILE A 204 -1.01 21.54 4.63
CA ILE A 204 -0.04 22.05 3.65
C ILE A 204 1.40 21.78 4.11
N ALA A 205 1.73 22.11 5.36
CA ALA A 205 3.07 21.91 5.91
C ALA A 205 3.46 20.42 5.90
N ALA A 206 2.57 19.53 6.33
CA ALA A 206 2.82 18.09 6.32
C ALA A 206 3.02 17.54 4.90
N TYR A 207 2.24 18.02 3.93
CA TYR A 207 2.44 17.66 2.52
C TYR A 207 3.80 18.12 2.00
N ARG A 208 4.17 19.40 2.21
CA ARG A 208 5.46 19.94 1.78
C ARG A 208 6.64 19.22 2.44
N GLN A 209 6.53 18.85 3.71
CA GLN A 209 7.53 18.06 4.41
C GLN A 209 7.70 16.67 3.77
N ASN A 210 6.60 15.95 3.51
CA ASN A 210 6.65 14.68 2.79
C ASN A 210 7.30 14.83 1.41
N GLN A 211 6.90 15.85 0.63
CA GLN A 211 7.45 16.10 -0.71
C GLN A 211 8.97 16.39 -0.67
N ALA A 212 9.45 17.16 0.31
CA ALA A 212 10.86 17.48 0.47
C ALA A 212 11.73 16.27 0.84
N ARG A 213 11.10 15.17 1.30
CA ARG A 213 11.76 13.94 1.76
C ARG A 213 11.62 12.78 0.79
N ARG A 214 10.87 12.95 -0.30
CA ARG A 214 10.75 11.93 -1.34
C ARG A 214 12.10 11.66 -1.98
N LEU A 215 12.32 10.40 -2.35
CA LEU A 215 13.47 10.03 -3.16
C LEU A 215 13.37 10.72 -4.53
N PRO A 216 14.47 11.26 -5.07
CA PRO A 216 14.52 11.67 -6.46
C PRO A 216 14.12 10.50 -7.36
N GLU A 217 13.26 10.77 -8.33
CA GLU A 217 12.77 9.75 -9.26
C GLU A 217 13.40 9.91 -10.64
N ARG A 218 13.68 8.78 -11.30
CA ARG A 218 14.07 8.72 -12.72
C ARG A 218 13.23 7.66 -13.44
N PRO A 219 12.93 7.80 -14.74
CA PRO A 219 12.28 6.74 -15.48
C PRO A 219 13.11 5.45 -15.45
N ILE A 220 12.46 4.29 -15.38
CA ILE A 220 13.14 2.99 -15.29
C ILE A 220 14.15 2.76 -16.43
N ALA A 221 13.89 3.30 -17.62
CA ALA A 221 14.79 3.19 -18.77
C ALA A 221 16.15 3.90 -18.55
N GLN A 222 16.20 4.92 -17.69
CA GLN A 222 17.42 5.65 -17.35
C GLN A 222 18.41 4.78 -16.56
N LEU A 223 17.95 3.69 -15.94
CA LEU A 223 18.80 2.78 -15.16
C LEU A 223 19.95 2.20 -16.00
N ALA A 224 19.70 1.84 -17.27
CA ALA A 224 20.73 1.29 -18.15
C ALA A 224 21.78 2.31 -18.59
N VAL A 225 21.44 3.61 -18.53
CA VAL A 225 22.38 4.70 -18.81
C VAL A 225 23.24 4.98 -17.59
N ASP A 226 22.61 5.05 -16.42
CA ASP A 226 23.29 5.37 -15.15
C ASP A 226 24.13 4.19 -14.64
N TYR A 227 23.70 2.96 -14.92
CA TYR A 227 24.39 1.70 -14.60
C TYR A 227 24.50 0.80 -15.84
N PRO A 228 25.50 1.05 -16.71
CA PRO A 228 25.72 0.24 -17.90
C PRO A 228 25.87 -1.25 -17.58
N GLY A 229 25.21 -2.10 -18.37
CA GLY A 229 25.19 -3.56 -18.17
C GLY A 229 23.96 -4.06 -17.40
N THR A 230 23.14 -3.17 -16.84
CA THR A 230 21.80 -3.52 -16.36
C THR A 230 20.81 -3.67 -17.52
N ASP A 231 19.79 -4.51 -17.32
CA ASP A 231 18.68 -4.72 -18.26
C ASP A 231 17.35 -4.38 -17.56
N PRO A 232 16.82 -3.15 -17.75
CA PRO A 232 15.57 -2.72 -17.13
C PRO A 232 14.36 -3.57 -17.51
N ALA A 233 14.38 -4.27 -18.66
CA ALA A 233 13.27 -5.12 -19.08
C ALA A 233 13.08 -6.32 -18.14
N LYS A 234 14.14 -6.79 -17.47
CA LYS A 234 14.06 -7.86 -16.46
C LYS A 234 13.34 -7.44 -15.16
N LEU A 235 13.14 -6.14 -14.96
CA LEU A 235 12.41 -5.61 -13.81
C LEU A 235 10.89 -5.59 -14.05
N ALA A 236 10.44 -5.78 -15.30
CA ALA A 236 9.04 -5.81 -15.67
C ALA A 236 8.43 -7.20 -15.42
N ILE A 237 8.35 -7.62 -14.16
CA ILE A 237 7.89 -8.95 -13.73
C ILE A 237 6.37 -9.10 -13.89
N GLY A 238 5.91 -10.34 -14.11
CA GLY A 238 4.50 -10.69 -14.31
C GLY A 238 3.93 -10.19 -15.64
N GLU A 239 2.66 -10.48 -15.86
CA GLU A 239 1.94 -10.14 -17.08
C GLU A 239 1.69 -8.63 -17.20
N SER A 240 1.91 -8.06 -18.38
CA SER A 240 1.79 -6.60 -18.60
C SER A 240 0.41 -6.04 -18.27
N HIS A 241 -0.66 -6.80 -18.53
CA HIS A 241 -2.04 -6.37 -18.29
C HIS A 241 -2.46 -6.42 -16.81
N ALA A 242 -1.64 -7.01 -15.94
CA ALA A 242 -1.88 -7.17 -14.51
C ALA A 242 -0.91 -6.36 -13.65
N ARG A 243 0.01 -5.63 -14.28
CA ARG A 243 1.07 -4.89 -13.59
C ARG A 243 0.59 -3.49 -13.24
N THR A 244 0.62 -3.16 -11.96
CA THR A 244 0.28 -1.82 -11.47
C THR A 244 1.48 -0.89 -11.59
N LEU A 245 2.63 -1.30 -11.04
CA LEU A 245 3.89 -0.55 -11.10
C LEU A 245 5.06 -1.44 -10.66
N TYR A 246 6.28 -1.00 -10.98
CA TYR A 246 7.51 -1.57 -10.47
C TYR A 246 8.61 -0.51 -10.42
N GLY A 247 9.68 -0.81 -9.71
CA GLY A 247 10.82 0.09 -9.62
C GLY A 247 12.02 -0.51 -8.90
N LEU A 248 13.12 0.24 -8.95
CA LEU A 248 14.39 -0.14 -8.35
C LEU A 248 15.03 1.09 -7.72
N VAL A 249 15.41 0.97 -6.45
CA VAL A 249 16.12 2.00 -5.71
C VAL A 249 17.59 1.65 -5.65
N VAL A 250 18.44 2.60 -6.02
CA VAL A 250 19.90 2.48 -5.91
C VAL A 250 20.47 3.86 -5.54
N ASP A 251 21.36 3.87 -4.55
CA ASP A 251 22.07 5.06 -4.07
C ASP A 251 21.14 6.29 -3.85
N GLY A 252 19.96 6.03 -3.26
CA GLY A 252 18.97 7.06 -2.92
C GLY A 252 18.13 7.59 -4.08
N VAL A 253 18.24 7.02 -5.28
CA VAL A 253 17.40 7.37 -6.44
C VAL A 253 16.42 6.24 -6.72
N ASN A 254 15.14 6.57 -6.90
CA ASN A 254 14.09 5.62 -7.26
C ASN A 254 13.88 5.60 -8.78
N TYR A 255 14.24 4.51 -9.44
CA TYR A 255 13.98 4.29 -10.86
C TYR A 255 12.61 3.64 -11.01
N VAL A 256 11.69 4.34 -11.66
CA VAL A 256 10.25 4.03 -11.59
C VAL A 256 9.66 3.72 -12.96
N SER A 257 8.77 2.73 -13.02
CA SER A 257 7.93 2.50 -14.19
C SER A 257 6.83 3.55 -14.35
N SER A 258 6.15 3.53 -15.49
CA SER A 258 4.79 4.08 -15.57
C SER A 258 3.80 3.22 -14.77
N CYS A 259 2.55 3.67 -14.67
CA CYS A 259 1.45 2.91 -14.08
C CYS A 259 0.41 2.62 -15.17
N PRO A 260 0.56 1.54 -15.95
CA PRO A 260 -0.32 1.28 -17.09
C PRO A 260 -1.74 0.95 -16.64
N THR A 261 -2.73 1.38 -17.42
CA THR A 261 -4.13 1.02 -17.24
C THR A 261 -4.71 0.52 -18.56
N ARG A 262 -5.99 0.12 -18.56
CA ARG A 262 -6.71 -0.18 -19.81
C ARG A 262 -6.95 1.04 -20.70
N HIS A 263 -6.77 2.25 -20.16
CA HIS A 263 -7.06 3.54 -20.80
C HIS A 263 -5.83 4.47 -20.78
N GLY A 264 -4.65 3.95 -21.13
CA GLY A 264 -3.39 4.68 -21.08
C GLY A 264 -2.74 4.67 -19.69
N ASP A 265 -1.64 5.40 -19.52
CA ASP A 265 -0.95 5.47 -18.23
C ASP A 265 -1.73 6.32 -17.21
N TYR A 266 -1.82 5.82 -15.97
CA TYR A 266 -2.43 6.55 -14.86
C TYR A 266 -1.64 7.82 -14.55
N SER A 267 -2.29 8.98 -14.70
CA SER A 267 -1.62 10.29 -14.67
C SER A 267 -1.07 10.69 -13.29
N TYR A 268 -1.46 9.99 -12.22
CA TYR A 268 -1.07 10.27 -10.84
C TYR A 268 -0.23 9.14 -10.23
N CYS A 269 0.57 8.44 -11.06
CA CYS A 269 1.37 7.28 -10.67
C CYS A 269 2.25 7.50 -9.42
N GLY A 270 2.81 8.70 -9.22
CA GLY A 270 3.64 9.03 -8.06
C GLY A 270 2.91 9.14 -6.72
N VAL A 271 1.56 9.10 -6.72
CA VAL A 271 0.73 9.06 -5.50
C VAL A 271 -0.27 7.90 -5.54
N LEU A 272 -0.16 6.96 -6.48
CA LEU A 272 -1.07 5.81 -6.59
C LEU A 272 -0.98 4.95 -5.30
N PRO A 273 -2.09 4.75 -4.56
CA PRO A 273 -2.07 4.06 -3.27
C PRO A 273 -2.32 2.55 -3.44
N PHE A 274 -1.26 1.76 -3.57
CA PHE A 274 -1.40 0.31 -3.73
C PHE A 274 -1.55 -0.43 -2.39
N PRO A 275 -2.37 -1.50 -2.35
CA PRO A 275 -2.65 -2.23 -1.12
C PRO A 275 -1.45 -3.05 -0.68
N SER A 276 -1.24 -3.14 0.62
CA SER A 276 -0.17 -3.97 1.16
C SER A 276 -0.38 -5.46 0.91
N TYR A 277 -1.64 -5.91 0.99
CA TYR A 277 -1.95 -7.30 1.30
C TYR A 277 -0.99 -7.82 2.40
N SER A 278 -0.39 -8.98 2.19
CA SER A 278 0.51 -9.61 3.17
C SER A 278 1.85 -8.91 3.38
N THR A 279 2.23 -7.90 2.58
CA THR A 279 3.42 -7.10 2.90
C THR A 279 3.29 -6.37 4.25
N ALA A 280 2.06 -6.17 4.74
CA ALA A 280 1.81 -5.64 6.09
C ALA A 280 2.40 -6.52 7.21
N LYS A 281 2.53 -7.83 7.00
CA LYS A 281 3.17 -8.72 7.99
C LYS A 281 4.62 -8.28 8.27
N SER A 282 5.32 -7.87 7.23
CA SER A 282 6.67 -7.32 7.33
C SER A 282 6.66 -5.84 7.71
N ALA A 283 5.80 -5.04 7.06
CA ALA A 283 5.80 -3.58 7.15
C ALA A 283 5.14 -3.03 8.42
N GLU A 284 4.30 -3.80 9.09
CA GLU A 284 3.57 -3.40 10.31
C GLU A 284 3.83 -4.39 11.44
N ALA A 285 3.50 -5.67 11.29
CA ALA A 285 3.58 -6.62 12.40
C ALA A 285 5.03 -6.89 12.87
N ALA A 286 5.95 -7.17 11.95
CA ALA A 286 7.37 -7.37 12.28
C ALA A 286 8.00 -6.10 12.87
N LEU A 287 7.72 -4.94 12.27
CA LEU A 287 8.25 -3.67 12.76
C LEU A 287 7.74 -3.34 14.17
N ALA A 288 6.46 -3.58 14.43
CA ALA A 288 5.87 -3.39 15.75
C ALA A 288 6.54 -4.29 16.80
N LEU A 289 6.72 -5.59 16.51
CA LEU A 289 7.35 -6.52 17.44
C LEU A 289 8.82 -6.15 17.70
N MET A 290 9.59 -5.85 16.65
CA MET A 290 11.00 -5.46 16.78
C MET A 290 11.16 -4.12 17.52
N ALA A 291 10.28 -3.15 17.29
CA ALA A 291 10.30 -1.88 18.02
C ALA A 291 9.92 -2.07 19.49
N MET A 292 8.97 -2.95 19.79
CA MET A 292 8.61 -3.29 21.17
C MET A 292 9.72 -4.07 21.87
N GLU A 293 10.40 -4.99 21.20
CA GLU A 293 11.58 -5.67 21.75
C GLU A 293 12.69 -4.67 22.07
N GLN A 294 12.95 -3.71 21.17
CA GLN A 294 13.95 -2.66 21.40
C GLN A 294 13.61 -1.75 22.59
N ARG A 295 12.32 -1.52 22.87
CA ARG A 295 11.83 -0.71 24.01
C ARG A 295 11.76 -1.51 25.30
N HIS A 296 11.36 -2.77 25.20
CA HIS A 296 11.06 -3.68 26.29
C HIS A 296 11.61 -5.07 25.95
N PRO A 297 12.91 -5.31 26.21
CA PRO A 297 13.53 -6.59 25.91
C PRO A 297 12.79 -7.76 26.58
N GLY A 298 12.61 -8.85 25.84
CA GLY A 298 11.80 -10.00 26.21
C GLY A 298 10.35 -9.96 25.69
N THR A 299 9.96 -8.95 24.92
CA THR A 299 8.65 -8.89 24.26
C THR A 299 8.43 -10.08 23.34
N THR A 300 9.46 -10.53 22.61
CA THR A 300 9.34 -11.69 21.72
C THR A 300 8.96 -12.98 22.44
N GLU A 301 9.35 -13.12 23.70
CA GLU A 301 9.17 -14.33 24.52
C GLU A 301 7.85 -14.34 25.30
N LEU A 302 7.10 -13.23 25.28
CA LEU A 302 5.79 -13.15 25.93
C LEU A 302 4.84 -14.21 25.36
N LYS A 303 4.06 -14.81 26.27
CA LYS A 303 3.17 -15.93 25.92
C LYS A 303 1.83 -15.43 25.42
N VAL A 304 1.32 -16.05 24.37
CA VAL A 304 0.05 -15.66 23.74
C VAL A 304 -1.11 -15.79 24.73
N ASN A 305 -1.16 -16.86 25.53
CA ASN A 305 -2.21 -17.11 26.52
C ASN A 305 -2.28 -16.05 27.65
N GLU A 306 -1.23 -15.27 27.89
CA GLU A 306 -1.23 -14.19 28.88
C GLU A 306 -1.91 -12.91 28.38
N PHE A 307 -1.98 -12.73 27.05
CA PHE A 307 -2.41 -11.49 26.40
C PHE A 307 -3.58 -11.66 25.44
N ALA A 308 -3.85 -12.84 24.88
CA ALA A 308 -4.99 -13.08 24.01
C ALA A 308 -6.25 -13.41 24.84
N PRO A 309 -7.36 -12.64 24.75
CA PRO A 309 -8.52 -12.84 25.62
C PRO A 309 -9.47 -13.93 25.12
N ALA A 310 -9.36 -14.34 23.86
CA ALA A 310 -10.23 -15.34 23.28
C ALA A 310 -9.96 -16.70 23.93
N SER A 311 -11.02 -17.32 24.45
CA SER A 311 -10.94 -18.53 25.29
C SER A 311 -10.19 -19.69 24.63
N GLY A 312 -10.19 -19.75 23.29
CA GLY A 312 -9.41 -20.74 22.55
C GLY A 312 -7.90 -20.67 22.84
N CYS A 313 -7.36 -19.47 23.05
CA CYS A 313 -5.95 -19.24 23.35
C CYS A 313 -5.58 -19.53 24.81
N ASN A 314 -6.57 -19.83 25.66
CA ASN A 314 -6.35 -20.23 27.06
C ASN A 314 -6.31 -21.76 27.24
N ALA A 315 -6.49 -22.52 26.16
CA ALA A 315 -6.40 -23.98 26.20
C ALA A 315 -4.93 -24.43 26.30
N GLU A 316 -4.68 -25.59 26.90
CA GLU A 316 -3.34 -26.20 27.03
C GLU A 316 -2.60 -26.32 25.68
N SER A 317 -3.32 -26.41 24.56
CA SER A 317 -2.70 -26.43 23.23
C SER A 317 -1.88 -25.18 22.89
N TRP A 318 -2.20 -24.03 23.49
CA TRP A 318 -1.50 -22.76 23.28
C TRP A 318 -0.37 -22.53 24.29
N ASP A 319 -0.14 -23.47 25.22
CA ASP A 319 0.91 -23.33 26.22
C ASP A 319 2.28 -23.26 25.57
N GLY A 320 3.04 -22.24 25.97
CA GLY A 320 4.39 -22.01 25.49
C GLY A 320 4.49 -21.27 24.15
N VAL A 321 3.40 -21.08 23.40
CA VAL A 321 3.39 -20.27 22.17
C VAL A 321 3.73 -18.81 22.51
N THR A 322 4.73 -18.27 21.83
CA THR A 322 5.24 -16.90 22.03
C THR A 322 4.74 -15.92 20.98
N PHE A 323 4.96 -14.62 21.22
CA PHE A 323 4.77 -13.59 20.20
C PHE A 323 5.68 -13.81 18.98
N ARG A 324 6.90 -14.30 19.21
CA ARG A 324 7.79 -14.70 18.12
C ARG A 324 7.20 -15.82 17.27
N ASP A 325 6.62 -16.85 17.89
CA ASP A 325 6.02 -17.97 17.16
C ASP A 325 4.86 -17.52 16.26
N LEU A 326 4.07 -16.53 16.68
CA LEU A 326 3.04 -15.93 15.83
C LEU A 326 3.64 -15.22 14.60
N LEU A 327 4.73 -14.46 14.80
CA LEU A 327 5.38 -13.73 13.70
C LEU A 327 6.12 -14.67 12.74
N ASP A 328 6.78 -15.69 13.28
CA ASP A 328 7.49 -16.74 12.56
C ASP A 328 6.52 -17.73 11.89
N MET A 329 5.23 -17.68 12.23
CA MET A 329 4.19 -18.62 11.78
C MET A 329 4.52 -20.07 12.13
N THR A 330 5.02 -20.25 13.36
CA THR A 330 5.48 -21.52 13.91
C THR A 330 4.72 -21.90 15.18
N THR A 331 3.45 -21.49 15.30
CA THR A 331 2.61 -21.79 16.48
C THR A 331 2.44 -23.29 16.74
N GLY A 332 2.61 -24.12 15.72
CA GLY A 332 2.37 -25.56 15.78
C GLY A 332 0.91 -25.96 15.55
N HIS A 333 0.01 -24.99 15.40
CA HIS A 333 -1.39 -25.20 15.06
C HIS A 333 -1.57 -25.24 13.55
N CYS A 334 -2.11 -26.33 13.00
CA CYS A 334 -2.41 -26.43 11.56
C CYS A 334 -3.36 -27.59 11.23
N ASP A 335 -4.02 -27.49 10.07
CA ASP A 335 -4.63 -28.68 9.43
C ASP A 335 -3.64 -29.34 8.47
N SER A 336 -2.86 -28.53 7.75
CA SER A 336 -1.87 -28.96 6.76
C SER A 336 -0.60 -28.13 6.85
N THR A 337 0.55 -28.76 6.66
CA THR A 337 1.84 -28.08 6.55
C THR A 337 2.20 -27.68 5.12
N ALA A 338 1.38 -28.08 4.14
CA ALA A 338 1.60 -27.72 2.75
C ALA A 338 1.46 -26.20 2.54
N TYR A 339 2.32 -25.65 1.68
CA TYR A 339 2.32 -24.21 1.38
C TYR A 339 0.91 -23.73 0.99
N MET A 340 0.45 -22.67 1.67
CA MET A 340 -0.87 -22.01 1.51
C MET A 340 -2.10 -22.90 1.77
N ALA A 341 -1.95 -24.19 2.10
CA ALA A 341 -3.10 -25.09 2.19
C ALA A 341 -4.12 -24.66 3.25
N ASP A 342 -3.63 -24.18 4.40
CA ASP A 342 -4.50 -23.65 5.46
C ASP A 342 -5.06 -22.27 5.09
N GLU A 343 -4.23 -21.36 4.56
CA GLU A 343 -4.62 -19.99 4.18
C GLU A 343 -5.67 -19.96 3.05
N ASP A 344 -5.56 -20.87 2.07
CA ASP A 344 -6.48 -21.02 0.95
C ASP A 344 -7.72 -21.88 1.30
N ALA A 345 -7.77 -22.44 2.51
CA ALA A 345 -8.89 -23.27 2.93
C ALA A 345 -10.18 -22.44 3.03
N PRO A 346 -11.35 -22.99 2.63
CA PRO A 346 -12.63 -22.26 2.67
C PRO A 346 -12.98 -21.64 4.02
N LYS A 347 -12.53 -22.26 5.13
CA LYS A 347 -12.80 -21.77 6.48
C LYS A 347 -12.16 -20.41 6.78
N VAL A 348 -11.06 -20.03 6.12
CA VAL A 348 -10.35 -18.75 6.36
C VAL A 348 -11.20 -17.55 5.94
N GLN A 349 -12.18 -17.74 5.05
CA GLN A 349 -13.15 -16.71 4.72
C GLN A 349 -13.90 -16.20 5.98
N ARG A 350 -14.10 -17.04 7.01
CA ARG A 350 -14.68 -16.61 8.29
C ARG A 350 -13.82 -15.55 8.99
N PHE A 351 -12.50 -15.63 8.87
CA PHE A 351 -11.58 -14.64 9.41
C PHE A 351 -11.59 -13.34 8.59
N PHE A 352 -11.51 -13.43 7.25
CA PHE A 352 -11.48 -12.24 6.41
C PHE A 352 -12.78 -11.44 6.50
N TYR A 353 -13.94 -12.11 6.55
CA TYR A 353 -15.24 -11.46 6.67
C TYR A 353 -15.65 -11.08 8.09
N ALA A 354 -14.95 -11.55 9.13
CA ALA A 354 -15.19 -11.09 10.50
C ALA A 354 -14.95 -9.59 10.61
N THR A 355 -15.87 -8.89 11.28
CA THR A 355 -15.86 -7.42 11.37
C THR A 355 -15.44 -6.91 12.74
N THR A 356 -15.46 -7.75 13.77
CA THR A 356 -15.10 -7.38 15.14
C THR A 356 -13.81 -8.05 15.59
N GLU A 357 -13.14 -7.46 16.58
CA GLU A 357 -11.95 -8.05 17.19
C GLU A 357 -12.23 -9.44 17.79
N PRO A 358 -13.28 -9.63 18.62
CA PRO A 358 -13.53 -10.94 19.23
C PRO A 358 -13.76 -12.06 18.21
N GLN A 359 -14.38 -11.76 17.06
CA GLN A 359 -14.60 -12.75 16.00
C GLN A 359 -13.28 -13.18 15.34
N LYS A 360 -12.39 -12.23 15.03
CA LYS A 360 -11.09 -12.52 14.44
C LYS A 360 -10.17 -13.23 15.43
N ALA A 361 -10.16 -12.81 16.70
CA ALA A 361 -9.38 -13.46 17.75
C ALA A 361 -9.88 -14.90 17.99
N ALA A 362 -11.20 -15.12 18.07
CA ALA A 362 -11.76 -16.47 18.24
C ALA A 362 -11.41 -17.41 17.07
N PHE A 363 -11.42 -16.92 15.83
CA PHE A 363 -10.92 -17.71 14.70
C PHE A 363 -9.44 -18.05 14.88
N SER A 364 -8.61 -17.05 15.14
CA SER A 364 -7.15 -17.21 15.26
C SER A 364 -6.77 -18.23 16.35
N CYS A 365 -7.52 -18.25 17.46
CA CYS A 365 -7.26 -19.14 18.58
C CYS A 365 -7.83 -20.57 18.43
N SER A 366 -8.75 -20.83 17.50
CA SER A 366 -9.53 -22.08 17.50
C SER A 366 -9.75 -22.71 16.13
N ALA A 367 -9.30 -22.08 15.05
CA ALA A 367 -9.50 -22.60 13.72
C ALA A 367 -8.69 -23.88 13.43
N TYR A 368 -7.56 -24.07 14.12
CA TYR A 368 -6.59 -25.13 13.82
C TYR A 368 -6.20 -25.91 15.08
N PRO A 369 -6.08 -27.25 15.00
CA PRO A 369 -5.59 -28.08 16.10
C PRO A 369 -4.07 -28.00 16.24
N LEU A 370 -3.55 -28.25 17.44
CA LEU A 370 -2.12 -28.43 17.66
C LEU A 370 -1.62 -29.72 17.00
N ARG A 371 -0.61 -29.62 16.15
CA ARG A 371 0.00 -30.74 15.41
C ARG A 371 1.52 -30.85 15.60
N ALA A 372 2.16 -29.78 16.04
CA ALA A 372 3.60 -29.74 16.28
C ALA A 372 3.90 -28.91 17.54
N ARG A 373 5.14 -28.98 18.02
CA ARG A 373 5.57 -28.10 19.10
C ARG A 373 5.67 -26.65 18.57
N PRO A 374 5.33 -25.64 19.39
CA PRO A 374 5.62 -24.25 19.04
C PRO A 374 7.10 -24.06 18.68
N GLY A 375 7.36 -23.24 17.68
CA GLY A 375 8.70 -22.93 17.16
C GLY A 375 9.28 -23.94 16.18
N THR A 376 8.61 -25.07 15.88
CA THR A 376 9.24 -26.15 15.09
C THR A 376 8.73 -26.30 13.66
N THR A 377 7.50 -25.90 13.37
CA THR A 377 6.86 -26.17 12.07
C THR A 377 6.23 -24.90 11.53
N TRP A 378 6.68 -24.47 10.34
CA TRP A 378 6.16 -23.31 9.65
C TRP A 378 4.86 -23.63 8.89
N VAL A 379 3.82 -22.82 9.12
CA VAL A 379 2.53 -22.90 8.40
C VAL A 379 1.98 -21.50 8.19
N TYR A 380 1.75 -21.11 6.93
CA TYR A 380 1.37 -19.74 6.61
C TYR A 380 -0.07 -19.40 7.03
N HIS A 381 -0.24 -18.50 8.01
CA HIS A 381 -1.56 -18.04 8.49
C HIS A 381 -1.62 -16.52 8.65
N THR A 382 -2.54 -15.85 7.98
CA THR A 382 -2.81 -14.42 8.26
C THR A 382 -3.40 -14.21 9.65
N SER A 383 -4.14 -15.18 10.19
CA SER A 383 -4.73 -15.11 11.53
C SER A 383 -3.69 -14.95 12.64
N ASP A 384 -2.53 -15.58 12.51
CA ASP A 384 -1.46 -15.51 13.52
C ASP A 384 -0.92 -14.08 13.63
N THR A 385 -0.77 -13.39 12.50
CA THR A 385 -0.32 -11.99 12.49
C THR A 385 -1.35 -11.00 13.03
N PHE A 386 -2.66 -11.27 12.86
CA PHE A 386 -3.70 -10.49 13.54
C PHE A 386 -3.64 -10.70 15.05
N LEU A 387 -3.53 -11.96 15.49
CA LEU A 387 -3.42 -12.31 16.90
C LEU A 387 -2.19 -11.68 17.57
N LEU A 388 -1.07 -11.58 16.84
CA LEU A 388 0.12 -10.87 17.30
C LEU A 388 -0.16 -9.39 17.57
N GLY A 389 -0.78 -8.69 16.61
CA GLY A 389 -1.14 -7.29 16.78
C GLY A 389 -2.12 -7.05 17.93
N ASP A 390 -3.07 -7.97 18.09
CA ASP A 390 -4.05 -7.96 19.18
C ASP A 390 -3.39 -8.15 20.56
N ALA A 391 -2.46 -9.10 20.66
CA ALA A 391 -1.70 -9.38 21.87
C ALA A 391 -0.71 -8.26 22.22
N LEU A 392 0.00 -7.70 21.23
CA LEU A 392 0.89 -6.55 21.39
C LEU A 392 0.14 -5.32 21.89
N ASN A 393 -1.07 -5.06 21.37
CA ASN A 393 -1.91 -3.96 21.85
C ASN A 393 -2.25 -4.10 23.35
N ARG A 394 -2.53 -5.32 23.80
CA ARG A 394 -2.83 -5.60 25.21
C ARG A 394 -1.59 -5.53 26.07
N TYR A 395 -0.46 -6.04 25.60
CA TYR A 395 0.81 -5.89 26.30
C TYR A 395 1.17 -4.42 26.49
N LEU A 396 1.13 -3.64 25.42
CA LEU A 396 1.39 -2.20 25.45
C LEU A 396 0.47 -1.51 26.47
N ARG A 397 -0.83 -1.81 26.48
CA ARG A 397 -1.79 -1.23 27.43
C ARG A 397 -1.60 -1.65 28.89
N ARG A 398 -0.85 -2.72 29.18
CA ARG A 398 -0.46 -3.10 30.55
C ARG A 398 0.77 -2.35 31.05
N LEU A 399 1.52 -1.69 30.16
CA LEU A 399 2.69 -0.91 30.58
C LEU A 399 2.26 0.37 31.32
N PRO A 400 3.03 0.83 32.30
CA PRO A 400 2.71 2.04 33.06
C PRO A 400 2.53 3.25 32.14
N GLY A 401 1.37 3.90 32.20
CA GLY A 401 1.06 5.09 31.41
C GLY A 401 0.42 4.82 30.04
N GLU A 402 0.31 3.58 29.61
CA GLU A 402 -0.06 3.20 28.24
C GLU A 402 -1.49 2.65 28.11
N ALA A 403 -2.36 2.83 29.11
CA ALA A 403 -3.69 2.21 29.18
C ALA A 403 -4.61 2.50 27.96
N HIS A 404 -4.33 3.56 27.21
CA HIS A 404 -5.07 3.97 26.00
C HIS A 404 -4.21 3.95 24.72
N ALA A 405 -3.06 3.28 24.80
CA ALA A 405 -2.15 3.14 23.69
C ALA A 405 -2.72 2.25 22.59
N ASP A 406 -2.25 2.51 21.37
CA ASP A 406 -2.53 1.74 20.19
C ASP A 406 -1.21 1.43 19.48
N ILE A 407 -0.92 0.15 19.30
CA ILE A 407 0.35 -0.35 18.78
C ILE A 407 0.68 0.23 17.39
N PHE A 408 -0.33 0.46 16.53
CA PHE A 408 -0.08 1.08 15.25
C PHE A 408 0.19 2.58 15.42
N ARG A 409 -0.67 3.32 16.14
CA ARG A 409 -0.52 4.78 16.31
C ARG A 409 0.75 5.15 17.08
N ASP A 410 1.02 4.49 18.20
CA ASP A 410 2.00 4.92 19.20
C ASP A 410 3.33 4.19 19.08
N VAL A 411 3.43 3.20 18.18
CA VAL A 411 4.69 2.50 17.89
C VAL A 411 5.01 2.54 16.39
N VAL A 412 4.17 1.93 15.55
CA VAL A 412 4.47 1.86 14.10
C VAL A 412 4.48 3.26 13.47
N ASP A 413 3.43 4.05 13.67
CA ASP A 413 3.35 5.40 13.13
C ASP A 413 4.29 6.37 13.86
N ALA A 414 4.19 6.45 15.18
CA ALA A 414 4.91 7.44 15.97
C ALA A 414 6.45 7.30 15.89
N ASP A 415 6.99 6.07 15.86
CA ASP A 415 8.44 5.86 15.84
C ASP A 415 9.03 5.59 14.48
N ILE A 416 8.24 5.09 13.53
CA ILE A 416 8.75 4.63 12.24
C ILE A 416 8.18 5.48 11.11
N TYR A 417 6.87 5.41 10.84
CA TYR A 417 6.33 6.01 9.61
C TYR A 417 6.36 7.53 9.63
N LYS A 418 5.98 8.15 10.76
CA LYS A 418 6.02 9.60 10.92
C LYS A 418 7.46 10.13 10.90
N PRO A 419 8.44 9.56 11.64
CA PRO A 419 9.84 10.04 11.58
C PRO A 419 10.55 9.76 10.25
N LEU A 420 10.09 8.77 9.48
CA LEU A 420 10.53 8.58 8.09
C LEU A 420 9.90 9.58 7.12
N ASP A 421 8.96 10.41 7.56
CA ASP A 421 8.15 11.31 6.74
C ASP A 421 7.34 10.58 5.66
N LEU A 422 6.85 9.36 5.93
CA LEU A 422 5.98 8.64 5.00
C LEU A 422 4.69 9.43 4.75
N SER A 423 4.03 9.16 3.63
CA SER A 423 2.81 9.84 3.25
C SER A 423 1.71 9.63 4.29
N ALA A 424 0.78 10.58 4.38
CA ALA A 424 -0.40 10.42 5.23
C ALA A 424 -1.20 9.14 4.92
N THR A 425 -1.06 8.60 3.70
CA THR A 425 -1.72 7.37 3.29
C THR A 425 -1.17 6.12 3.95
N ALA A 426 0.17 6.00 4.02
CA ALA A 426 0.83 4.90 4.71
C ALA A 426 0.58 4.91 6.24
N ARG A 427 0.26 6.08 6.79
CA ARG A 427 0.09 6.32 8.23
C ARG A 427 -1.32 5.99 8.76
N VAL A 428 -2.10 5.26 7.99
CA VAL A 428 -3.42 4.74 8.40
C VAL A 428 -3.53 3.27 8.00
N THR A 429 -3.88 2.42 8.97
CA THR A 429 -4.16 1.00 8.76
C THR A 429 -5.64 0.69 8.93
N ARG A 430 -6.10 -0.40 8.32
CA ARG A 430 -7.45 -0.92 8.50
C ARG A 430 -7.62 -1.56 9.87
N ARG A 431 -8.84 -1.45 10.38
CA ARG A 431 -9.20 -1.83 11.74
C ARG A 431 -10.52 -2.60 11.76
N THR A 432 -10.73 -3.35 12.83
CA THR A 432 -12.06 -3.90 13.14
C THR A 432 -13.07 -2.77 13.34
N ALA A 433 -14.34 -3.04 13.07
CA ALA A 433 -15.40 -2.04 13.06
C ALA A 433 -16.02 -1.79 14.46
N ASP A 434 -15.68 -2.62 15.44
CA ASP A 434 -16.12 -2.49 16.83
C ASP A 434 -15.27 -1.48 17.62
N ALA A 435 -15.66 -1.19 18.86
CA ALA A 435 -14.99 -0.24 19.73
C ALA A 435 -13.51 -0.58 20.02
N ALA A 436 -13.10 -1.84 19.84
CA ALA A 436 -11.70 -2.24 19.93
C ALA A 436 -10.83 -1.58 18.85
N ALA A 437 -11.41 -1.34 17.67
CA ALA A 437 -10.74 -0.76 16.49
C ALA A 437 -9.36 -1.39 16.24
N GLN A 438 -9.25 -2.71 16.37
CA GLN A 438 -7.99 -3.45 16.36
C GLN A 438 -7.37 -3.40 14.95
N PRO A 439 -6.14 -2.87 14.80
CA PRO A 439 -5.37 -2.97 13.57
C PRO A 439 -5.28 -4.40 13.05
N PHE A 440 -5.36 -4.57 11.73
CA PHE A 440 -5.38 -5.90 11.12
C PHE A 440 -4.02 -6.61 11.09
N PHE A 441 -2.90 -5.87 11.02
CA PHE A 441 -1.50 -6.33 11.08
C PHE A 441 -1.04 -7.26 9.94
N GLY A 442 -1.88 -8.17 9.47
CA GLY A 442 -1.56 -9.10 8.39
C GLY A 442 -1.87 -8.57 6.98
N TYR A 443 -2.64 -7.47 6.90
CA TYR A 443 -3.05 -6.71 5.74
C TYR A 443 -3.73 -5.43 6.23
N GLY A 444 -3.93 -4.42 5.39
CA GLY A 444 -4.68 -3.22 5.80
C GLY A 444 -4.04 -1.90 5.39
N LEU A 445 -2.76 -1.91 5.01
CA LEU A 445 -2.05 -0.69 4.66
C LEU A 445 -2.23 -0.36 3.18
N GLN A 446 -1.98 0.90 2.86
CA GLN A 446 -1.91 1.44 1.51
C GLN A 446 -0.61 2.23 1.40
N PHE A 447 0.14 2.03 0.32
CA PHE A 447 1.42 2.69 0.10
C PHE A 447 1.45 3.36 -1.26
N ASN A 448 2.13 4.49 -1.38
CA ASN A 448 2.67 4.87 -2.69
C ASN A 448 4.10 4.31 -2.85
N ARG A 449 4.64 4.40 -4.07
CA ARG A 449 5.95 3.85 -4.39
C ARG A 449 7.11 4.44 -3.57
N ASP A 450 7.02 5.71 -3.20
CA ASP A 450 8.04 6.38 -2.38
C ASP A 450 7.95 5.94 -0.91
N ASP A 451 6.74 5.73 -0.39
CA ASP A 451 6.54 5.21 0.97
C ASP A 451 7.22 3.84 1.12
N MET A 452 6.94 2.94 0.18
CA MET A 452 7.51 1.58 0.21
C MET A 452 9.03 1.60 -0.02
N ALA A 453 9.52 2.43 -0.94
CA ALA A 453 10.95 2.58 -1.18
C ALA A 453 11.71 3.03 0.07
N ARG A 454 11.24 4.08 0.76
CA ARG A 454 11.86 4.58 1.99
C ARG A 454 11.74 3.59 3.15
N LEU A 455 10.61 2.89 3.27
CA LEU A 455 10.45 1.84 4.27
C LEU A 455 11.43 0.68 4.05
N ALA A 456 11.62 0.26 2.80
CA ALA A 456 12.58 -0.78 2.45
C ALA A 456 14.03 -0.35 2.67
N LEU A 457 14.38 0.92 2.42
CA LEU A 457 15.71 1.46 2.77
C LEU A 457 15.93 1.47 4.29
N PHE A 458 14.93 1.89 5.08
CA PHE A 458 15.01 1.87 6.54
C PHE A 458 15.32 0.48 7.11
N ILE A 459 14.66 -0.55 6.55
CA ILE A 459 14.82 -1.96 6.97
C ILE A 459 16.14 -2.54 6.43
N GLY A 460 16.37 -2.40 5.13
CA GLY A 460 17.45 -3.06 4.42
C GLY A 460 18.81 -2.39 4.55
N GLN A 461 18.86 -1.06 4.68
CA GLN A 461 20.08 -0.26 4.60
C GLN A 461 20.37 0.56 5.86
N ASP A 462 19.35 1.16 6.48
CA ASP A 462 19.56 1.99 7.67
C ASP A 462 19.63 1.16 8.97
N HIS A 463 19.54 -0.17 8.86
CA HIS A 463 19.57 -1.11 9.99
C HIS A 463 18.57 -0.76 11.09
N GLY A 464 17.37 -0.30 10.70
CA GLY A 464 16.31 0.04 11.64
C GLY A 464 16.61 1.30 12.47
N ARG A 465 17.48 2.20 11.96
CA ARG A 465 17.83 3.47 12.62
C ARG A 465 17.19 4.66 11.93
N ILE A 466 16.76 5.64 12.71
CA ILE A 466 16.27 6.94 12.22
C ILE A 466 16.99 8.04 12.99
N GLY A 467 17.64 8.97 12.28
CA GLY A 467 18.37 10.08 12.91
C GLY A 467 19.43 9.63 13.92
N GLY A 468 20.06 8.48 13.68
CA GLY A 468 21.06 7.89 14.57
C GLY A 468 20.50 7.10 15.75
N ARG A 469 19.19 7.17 16.04
CA ARG A 469 18.52 6.38 17.09
C ARG A 469 18.16 4.98 16.56
N GLN A 470 18.44 3.94 17.33
CA GLN A 470 17.98 2.57 17.05
C GLN A 470 16.48 2.48 17.35
N ILE A 471 15.69 2.07 16.37
CA ILE A 471 14.23 1.98 16.48
C ILE A 471 13.78 0.53 16.58
N LEU A 472 14.32 -0.34 15.73
CA LEU A 472 14.06 -1.77 15.73
C LEU A 472 15.16 -2.51 16.48
N ASP A 473 14.85 -3.65 17.11
CA ASP A 473 15.89 -4.49 17.69
C ASP A 473 16.88 -4.95 16.59
N PRO A 474 18.19 -4.67 16.74
CA PRO A 474 19.16 -4.93 15.69
C PRO A 474 19.39 -6.42 15.46
N GLY A 475 19.31 -7.25 16.51
CA GLY A 475 19.51 -8.70 16.39
C GLY A 475 18.39 -9.37 15.60
N LEU A 476 17.15 -9.03 15.92
CA LEU A 476 15.97 -9.49 15.17
C LEU A 476 15.98 -8.99 13.72
N LEU A 477 16.35 -7.73 13.50
CA LEU A 477 16.42 -7.19 12.14
C LEU A 477 17.51 -7.90 11.31
N ASP A 478 18.67 -8.18 11.89
CA ASP A 478 19.75 -8.89 11.20
C ASP A 478 19.37 -10.35 10.88
N LEU A 479 18.60 -11.01 11.75
CA LEU A 479 17.97 -12.30 11.42
C LEU A 479 17.01 -12.16 10.23
N ALA A 480 16.04 -11.25 10.31
CA ALA A 480 15.06 -11.03 9.24
C ALA A 480 15.74 -10.75 7.89
N MET A 481 16.80 -9.95 7.90
CA MET A 481 17.56 -9.57 6.71
C MET A 481 18.63 -10.59 6.29
N GLN A 482 18.66 -11.78 6.89
CA GLN A 482 19.57 -12.89 6.57
C GLN A 482 21.06 -12.56 6.76
N ARG A 483 21.39 -11.63 7.65
CA ARG A 483 22.76 -11.17 7.92
C ARG A 483 23.52 -12.07 8.91
N ILE A 484 22.86 -13.05 9.53
CA ILE A 484 23.46 -13.97 10.51
C ILE A 484 23.60 -15.37 9.92
N ASP A 485 24.84 -15.81 9.71
CA ASP A 485 25.14 -17.11 9.13
C ASP A 485 24.59 -18.29 9.94
N GLY A 486 24.07 -19.29 9.24
CA GLY A 486 23.43 -20.46 9.84
C GLY A 486 22.02 -20.21 10.41
N GLN A 487 21.59 -18.95 10.57
CA GLN A 487 20.28 -18.59 11.15
C GLN A 487 19.32 -18.05 10.08
N ARG A 488 18.88 -18.95 9.20
CA ARG A 488 18.09 -18.59 8.01
C ARG A 488 16.58 -18.63 8.21
N GLY A 489 16.11 -19.13 9.35
CA GLY A 489 14.69 -19.34 9.63
C GLY A 489 14.16 -20.67 9.10
N SER A 490 12.84 -20.78 9.11
CA SER A 490 12.14 -22.01 8.71
C SER A 490 12.20 -22.23 7.20
N VAL A 491 12.34 -23.49 6.79
CA VAL A 491 12.18 -23.89 5.40
C VAL A 491 10.70 -23.79 5.03
N VAL A 492 10.40 -23.16 3.90
CA VAL A 492 9.04 -23.13 3.35
C VAL A 492 8.73 -24.50 2.75
N THR A 493 7.65 -25.14 3.20
CA THR A 493 7.28 -26.50 2.75
C THR A 493 7.19 -26.56 1.22
N SER A 494 7.86 -27.55 0.62
CA SER A 494 7.96 -27.76 -0.84
C SER A 494 8.80 -26.74 -1.62
N TYR A 495 9.41 -25.76 -0.96
CA TYR A 495 10.20 -24.68 -1.58
C TYR A 495 11.56 -24.53 -0.87
N PRO A 496 12.51 -25.46 -1.11
CA PRO A 496 13.78 -25.53 -0.36
C PRO A 496 14.70 -24.32 -0.56
N GLU A 497 14.49 -23.55 -1.61
CA GLU A 497 15.18 -22.28 -1.90
C GLU A 497 14.58 -21.08 -1.15
N PHE A 498 13.45 -21.27 -0.46
CA PHE A 498 12.79 -20.23 0.33
C PHE A 498 12.90 -20.49 1.84
N ARG A 499 12.97 -19.38 2.58
CA ARG A 499 12.94 -19.35 4.03
C ARG A 499 11.93 -18.33 4.51
N TYR A 500 11.50 -18.48 5.77
CA TYR A 500 10.66 -17.52 6.44
C TYR A 500 11.11 -17.34 7.89
N GLN A 501 11.26 -16.08 8.32
CA GLN A 501 11.42 -15.70 9.73
C GLN A 501 11.08 -14.22 9.93
N LEU A 502 10.56 -13.91 11.10
CA LEU A 502 10.29 -12.59 11.64
C LEU A 502 9.42 -11.74 10.70
N GLY A 503 8.44 -12.36 10.04
CA GLY A 503 7.55 -11.67 9.12
C GLY A 503 8.13 -11.43 7.73
N PHE A 504 9.32 -11.95 7.41
CA PHE A 504 9.98 -11.81 6.11
C PHE A 504 10.20 -13.15 5.44
N TRP A 505 10.07 -13.14 4.11
CA TRP A 505 10.54 -14.22 3.26
C TRP A 505 12.02 -14.02 2.94
N ALA A 506 12.74 -15.08 2.61
CA ALA A 506 14.02 -14.99 1.95
C ALA A 506 14.15 -16.05 0.86
N ARG A 507 14.85 -15.73 -0.23
CA ARG A 507 15.13 -16.68 -1.33
C ARG A 507 16.63 -16.78 -1.55
N ASN A 508 17.12 -17.98 -1.74
CA ASN A 508 18.49 -18.20 -2.22
C ASN A 508 18.53 -17.97 -3.73
N VAL A 509 19.20 -16.91 -4.17
CA VAL A 509 19.31 -16.53 -5.58
C VAL A 509 20.66 -16.91 -6.19
N ALA A 510 21.48 -17.71 -5.52
CA ALA A 510 22.84 -18.01 -5.99
C ALA A 510 22.88 -18.53 -7.43
N SER A 511 22.02 -19.50 -7.79
CA SER A 511 21.96 -20.04 -9.15
C SER A 511 21.43 -19.03 -10.17
N ILE A 512 20.53 -18.13 -9.76
CA ILE A 512 19.90 -17.12 -10.63
C ILE A 512 20.85 -15.95 -10.89
N ALA A 513 21.56 -15.52 -9.85
CA ALA A 513 22.50 -14.41 -9.90
C ALA A 513 23.91 -14.83 -10.33
N GLY A 514 24.21 -16.13 -10.39
CA GLY A 514 25.53 -16.67 -10.70
C GLY A 514 26.54 -16.47 -9.56
N CYS A 515 26.12 -16.63 -8.31
CA CYS A 515 26.99 -16.63 -7.13
C CYS A 515 27.60 -18.03 -6.90
N ALA A 516 28.86 -18.08 -6.46
CA ALA A 516 29.53 -19.34 -6.11
C ALA A 516 29.04 -19.92 -4.77
N SER A 517 28.58 -19.04 -3.87
CA SER A 517 28.05 -19.37 -2.54
C SER A 517 26.56 -19.05 -2.45
N PRO A 518 25.80 -19.65 -1.51
CA PRO A 518 24.41 -19.28 -1.24
C PRO A 518 24.25 -17.77 -1.02
N ALA A 519 23.32 -17.15 -1.75
CA ALA A 519 23.03 -15.72 -1.65
C ALA A 519 21.56 -15.54 -1.24
N TRP A 520 21.33 -15.33 0.05
CA TRP A 520 19.98 -15.19 0.61
C TRP A 520 19.53 -13.73 0.54
N VAL A 521 18.41 -13.49 -0.14
CA VAL A 521 17.84 -12.17 -0.32
C VAL A 521 16.49 -12.09 0.39
N PRO A 522 16.33 -11.23 1.41
CA PRO A 522 15.06 -11.03 2.10
C PRO A 522 14.06 -10.23 1.26
N PHE A 523 12.77 -10.52 1.40
CA PHE A 523 11.71 -9.81 0.71
C PHE A 523 10.37 -9.86 1.46
N MET A 524 9.51 -8.88 1.16
CA MET A 524 8.10 -8.86 1.53
C MET A 524 7.28 -9.41 0.38
N SER A 525 6.20 -10.14 0.67
CA SER A 525 5.30 -10.70 -0.34
C SER A 525 3.83 -10.38 -0.03
N GLY A 526 3.06 -10.01 -1.05
CA GLY A 526 1.64 -9.70 -0.95
C GLY A 526 0.81 -10.38 -2.04
N PHE A 527 -0.43 -10.73 -1.69
CA PHE A 527 -1.38 -11.38 -2.59
C PHE A 527 -1.54 -10.60 -3.92
N GLY A 528 -1.68 -11.33 -5.02
CA GLY A 528 -1.76 -10.75 -6.38
C GLY A 528 -0.42 -10.57 -7.09
N GLY A 529 0.71 -10.63 -6.36
CA GLY A 529 2.06 -10.50 -6.94
C GLY A 529 2.80 -9.24 -6.50
N ILE A 530 2.63 -8.86 -5.24
CA ILE A 530 3.37 -7.74 -4.66
C ILE A 530 4.67 -8.27 -4.08
N SER A 531 5.81 -7.69 -4.44
CA SER A 531 7.12 -8.08 -3.92
C SER A 531 7.95 -6.84 -3.61
N VAL A 532 8.64 -6.83 -2.47
CA VAL A 532 9.58 -5.78 -2.08
C VAL A 532 10.86 -6.46 -1.61
N VAL A 533 11.89 -6.42 -2.44
CA VAL A 533 13.12 -7.21 -2.34
C VAL A 533 14.26 -6.30 -1.89
N MET A 534 14.97 -6.68 -0.84
CA MET A 534 16.06 -5.90 -0.26
C MET A 534 17.37 -6.66 -0.44
N TYR A 535 18.15 -6.30 -1.47
CA TYR A 535 19.41 -6.95 -1.78
C TYR A 535 20.53 -6.56 -0.79
N PRO A 536 21.47 -7.46 -0.47
CA PRO A 536 22.56 -7.18 0.46
C PRO A 536 23.49 -6.02 0.06
N ASN A 537 23.52 -5.65 -1.23
CA ASN A 537 24.40 -4.60 -1.77
C ASN A 537 23.87 -3.16 -1.65
N GLY A 538 22.65 -2.94 -1.18
CA GLY A 538 22.05 -1.59 -1.24
C GLY A 538 20.75 -1.50 -2.03
N VAL A 539 20.57 -2.40 -2.99
CA VAL A 539 19.51 -2.28 -3.99
C VAL A 539 18.18 -2.73 -3.42
N VAL A 540 17.13 -1.93 -3.61
CA VAL A 540 15.76 -2.35 -3.37
C VAL A 540 15.04 -2.50 -4.70
N TYR A 541 14.35 -3.61 -4.91
CA TYR A 541 13.45 -3.80 -6.04
C TYR A 541 12.03 -3.95 -5.52
N TYR A 542 11.04 -3.39 -6.21
CA TYR A 542 9.65 -3.63 -5.90
C TYR A 542 8.80 -3.85 -7.16
N ASN A 543 7.80 -4.71 -7.02
CA ASN A 543 6.77 -5.01 -8.02
C ASN A 543 5.41 -4.99 -7.37
N VAL A 544 4.42 -4.43 -8.06
CA VAL A 544 3.02 -4.47 -7.69
C VAL A 544 2.24 -4.96 -8.91
N SER A 545 1.59 -6.10 -8.75
CA SER A 545 0.71 -6.68 -9.76
C SER A 545 -0.48 -7.37 -9.10
N ASP A 546 -1.40 -7.85 -9.93
CA ASP A 546 -2.60 -8.51 -9.47
C ASP A 546 -2.97 -9.78 -10.23
N SER A 547 -2.07 -10.39 -10.99
CA SER A 547 -2.42 -11.63 -11.71
C SER A 547 -2.57 -12.84 -10.79
N GLY A 548 -1.85 -12.84 -9.66
CA GLY A 548 -1.78 -13.98 -8.75
C GLY A 548 -1.13 -15.23 -9.37
N THR A 549 -0.47 -15.11 -10.53
CA THR A 549 0.25 -16.22 -11.17
C THR A 549 1.64 -16.37 -10.59
N ALA A 550 2.25 -17.55 -10.75
CA ALA A 550 3.63 -17.78 -10.31
C ALA A 550 4.62 -16.76 -10.91
N THR A 551 4.37 -16.30 -12.14
CA THR A 551 5.24 -15.32 -12.81
C THR A 551 5.21 -13.94 -12.17
N ALA A 552 4.10 -13.57 -11.52
CA ALA A 552 3.99 -12.31 -10.79
C ALA A 552 4.71 -12.33 -9.43
N PHE A 553 4.96 -13.52 -8.88
CA PHE A 553 5.74 -13.71 -7.65
C PHE A 553 7.23 -13.98 -7.92
N ASP A 554 7.59 -14.40 -9.13
CA ASP A 554 8.99 -14.71 -9.48
C ASP A 554 9.81 -13.45 -9.80
N TRP A 555 10.24 -12.76 -8.75
CA TRP A 555 11.14 -11.60 -8.86
C TRP A 555 12.60 -11.98 -9.18
N GLY A 556 12.92 -13.27 -9.35
CA GLY A 556 14.28 -13.77 -9.61
C GLY A 556 15.05 -13.04 -10.72
N PRO A 557 14.42 -12.65 -11.86
CA PRO A 557 15.11 -11.90 -12.91
C PRO A 557 15.68 -10.54 -12.48
N SER A 558 15.21 -9.95 -11.36
CA SER A 558 15.78 -8.72 -10.80
C SER A 558 17.15 -8.93 -10.13
N ALA A 559 17.48 -10.16 -9.73
CA ALA A 559 18.72 -10.50 -9.01
C ALA A 559 20.00 -10.19 -9.82
N PRO A 560 20.16 -10.68 -11.08
CA PRO A 560 21.31 -10.30 -11.89
C PRO A 560 21.36 -8.80 -12.21
N VAL A 561 20.22 -8.10 -12.25
CA VAL A 561 20.20 -6.63 -12.44
C VAL A 561 20.78 -5.93 -11.21
N ALA A 562 20.33 -6.31 -10.01
CA ALA A 562 20.88 -5.78 -8.77
C ALA A 562 22.38 -6.08 -8.63
N ARG A 563 22.83 -7.27 -9.03
CA ARG A 563 24.25 -7.66 -9.00
C ARG A 563 25.10 -6.83 -9.97
N ALA A 564 24.58 -6.54 -11.16
CA ALA A 564 25.28 -5.74 -12.18
C ALA A 564 25.54 -4.30 -11.71
N ILE A 565 24.71 -3.77 -10.80
CA ILE A 565 24.92 -2.47 -10.15
C ILE A 565 26.08 -2.56 -9.15
N ARG A 566 26.06 -3.55 -8.25
CA ARG A 566 27.09 -3.80 -7.24
C ARG A 566 27.06 -5.27 -6.82
N ASP A 567 28.20 -5.93 -6.76
CA ASP A 567 28.21 -7.36 -6.42
C ASP A 567 27.77 -7.61 -4.96
N TYR A 568 26.92 -8.61 -4.75
CA TYR A 568 26.50 -9.11 -3.44
C TYR A 568 26.81 -10.59 -3.23
N CYS A 569 27.47 -11.25 -4.19
CA CYS A 569 27.90 -12.63 -4.07
C CYS A 569 29.19 -12.72 -3.22
N HIS A 570 29.08 -12.62 -1.90
CA HIS A 570 30.22 -12.74 -0.97
C HIS A 570 30.07 -13.92 -0.02
#